data_AF-B6SPF2-F1
#
_entry.id   AF-B6SPF2-F1
#
_cell.length_a   1.000
_cell.length_b   1.000
_cell.length_c   1.000
_cell.angle_alpha   90.00
_cell.angle_beta   90.00
_cell.angle_gamma   90.00
#
_symmetry.space_group_name_H-M   'P 1'
#
loop_
_entity.id
_entity.type
_entity.pdbx_description
1 polymer ?
#
loop_
_entity_poly.entity_id
_entity_poly.type
_entity_poly.pdbx_seq_one_letter_code
_entity_poly.pdbx_strand_id
1 'polypeptide(L)'
;MAKVHPNVLLSSSSPAEGAAAAAAGGEGEATSLTVWRKSLLFNCRGYTVFDARGDLAYRADSYDAEAEVVLMDPAGRPAFTVRRRRLSLSGEQWLIYAGE
;
A
#
# COMPACT_ATOMS: atom_id res chain seq x y z
N MET A 1 -6.35 -7.34 -25.09
CA MET A 1 -6.49 -7.29 -23.62
C MET A 1 -5.44 -8.22 -23.03
N ALA A 2 -4.47 -7.70 -22.27
CA ALA A 2 -3.43 -8.52 -21.67
C ALA A 2 -3.96 -9.14 -20.37
N LYS A 3 -4.12 -10.46 -20.36
CA LYS A 3 -4.58 -11.22 -19.19
C LYS A 3 -3.37 -11.66 -18.40
N VAL A 4 -3.09 -10.98 -17.29
CA VAL A 4 -2.02 -11.33 -16.36
C VAL A 4 -2.53 -12.42 -15.43
N HIS A 5 -1.78 -13.51 -15.33
CA HIS A 5 -2.06 -14.63 -14.43
C HIS A 5 -1.09 -14.59 -13.24
N PRO A 6 -1.56 -14.75 -11.99
CA PRO A 6 -0.66 -14.89 -10.85
C PRO A 6 0.00 -16.27 -10.87
N ASN A 7 1.33 -16.29 -10.73
CA ASN A 7 2.11 -17.51 -10.56
C ASN A 7 2.00 -17.95 -9.09
N VAL A 8 1.01 -18.80 -8.79
CA VAL A 8 0.85 -19.41 -7.47
C VAL A 8 1.43 -20.82 -7.52
N LEU A 9 2.61 -21.00 -6.93
CA LEU A 9 3.13 -22.33 -6.61
C LEU A 9 2.36 -22.83 -5.37
N LEU A 10 1.42 -23.75 -5.60
CA LEU A 10 0.71 -24.49 -4.56
C LEU A 10 1.70 -25.40 -3.82
N SER A 11 2.17 -24.99 -2.63
CA SER A 11 2.74 -25.92 -1.66
C SER A 11 1.62 -26.38 -0.73
N SER A 12 1.25 -27.65 -0.89
CA SER A 12 0.24 -28.34 -0.10
C SER A 12 0.73 -28.63 1.32
N SER A 13 0.06 -28.08 2.33
CA SER A 13 -0.21 -28.78 3.60
C SER A 13 -1.28 -28.04 4.40
N SER A 14 -2.13 -28.80 5.10
CA SER A 14 -3.28 -28.38 5.91
C SER A 14 -3.28 -29.24 7.18
N PRO A 15 -4.02 -28.92 8.26
CA PRO A 15 -3.93 -27.73 9.11
C PRO A 15 -3.73 -28.13 10.61
N ALA A 16 -3.35 -27.19 11.48
CA ALA A 16 -3.62 -27.32 12.93
C ALA A 16 -3.57 -25.95 13.63
N GLU A 17 -4.63 -25.66 14.40
CA GLU A 17 -4.83 -24.51 15.28
C GLU A 17 -3.78 -24.38 16.40
N GLY A 18 -3.54 -23.15 16.86
CA GLY A 18 -2.87 -22.90 18.13
C GLY A 18 -2.31 -21.48 18.25
N ALA A 19 -2.78 -20.74 19.26
CA ALA A 19 -2.48 -19.34 19.49
C ALA A 19 -1.03 -19.04 19.96
N ALA A 20 -0.65 -17.79 19.69
CA ALA A 20 0.24 -16.91 20.47
C ALA A 20 1.78 -17.01 20.32
N ALA A 21 2.31 -15.85 19.91
CA ALA A 21 3.46 -15.13 20.45
C ALA A 21 4.89 -15.36 19.90
N ALA A 22 5.53 -14.19 19.77
CA ALA A 22 6.95 -13.88 19.94
C ALA A 22 7.87 -13.99 18.71
N ALA A 23 8.46 -12.83 18.42
CA ALA A 23 9.41 -12.55 17.36
C ALA A 23 10.67 -13.41 17.42
N ALA A 24 11.06 -13.97 16.27
CA ALA A 24 12.43 -14.32 15.92
C ALA A 24 12.52 -14.50 14.40
N GLY A 25 13.59 -14.00 13.78
CA GLY A 25 13.73 -13.84 12.33
C GLY A 25 13.43 -15.12 11.54
N GLY A 26 12.47 -15.02 10.62
CA GLY A 26 12.07 -16.08 9.70
C GLY A 26 11.75 -15.44 8.36
N GLU A 27 11.91 -16.20 7.27
CA GLU A 27 11.43 -15.84 5.94
C GLU A 27 10.13 -15.04 6.05
N GLY A 28 10.20 -13.75 5.73
CA GLY A 28 9.12 -12.82 6.02
C GLY A 28 7.83 -13.37 5.45
N GLU A 29 6.87 -13.66 6.33
CA GLU A 29 5.55 -14.13 5.93
C GLU A 29 5.05 -13.23 4.80
N ALA A 30 4.77 -13.84 3.65
CA ALA A 30 4.42 -13.12 2.45
C ALA A 30 3.13 -12.33 2.72
N THR A 31 3.26 -11.02 2.90
CA THR A 31 2.11 -10.17 3.20
C THR A 31 1.37 -9.87 1.89
N SER A 32 0.13 -10.32 1.79
CA SER A 32 -0.73 -10.04 0.63
C SER A 32 -1.51 -8.75 0.85
N LEU A 33 -1.41 -7.82 -0.11
CA LEU A 33 -2.13 -6.55 -0.10
C LEU A 33 -3.00 -6.43 -1.35
N THR A 34 -4.23 -5.95 -1.18
CA THR A 34 -5.18 -5.71 -2.26
C THR A 34 -5.31 -4.22 -2.52
N VAL A 35 -4.97 -3.77 -3.73
CA VAL A 35 -5.08 -2.36 -4.13
C VAL A 35 -6.39 -2.11 -4.88
N TRP A 36 -7.25 -1.28 -4.30
CA TRP A 36 -8.47 -0.79 -4.93
C TRP A 36 -8.26 0.59 -5.52
N ARG A 37 -8.53 0.73 -6.82
CA ARG A 37 -8.37 1.97 -7.60
C ARG A 37 -9.49 3.00 -7.40
N LYS A 38 -10.27 2.85 -6.32
CA LYS A 38 -11.36 3.75 -5.97
C LYS A 38 -10.93 4.54 -4.75
N SER A 39 -10.85 5.85 -4.90
CA SER A 39 -10.71 6.78 -3.78
C SER A 39 -11.95 6.73 -2.89
N LEU A 40 -11.76 6.81 -1.56
CA LEU A 40 -12.85 6.97 -0.60
C LEU A 40 -13.33 8.42 -0.50
N LEU A 41 -12.57 9.38 -1.05
CA LEU A 41 -12.87 10.81 -1.05
C LEU A 41 -13.35 11.27 -2.42
N PHE A 42 -14.43 12.05 -2.44
CA PHE A 42 -14.97 12.66 -3.65
C PHE A 42 -13.93 13.59 -4.28
N ASN A 43 -13.78 13.52 -5.62
CA ASN A 43 -12.82 14.29 -6.42
C ASN A 43 -11.33 14.03 -6.14
N CYS A 44 -10.97 13.11 -5.24
CA CYS A 44 -9.58 12.72 -5.06
C CYS A 44 -9.21 11.59 -6.03
N ARG A 45 -7.96 11.61 -6.50
CA ARG A 45 -7.40 10.49 -7.26
C ARG A 45 -6.54 9.68 -6.30
N GLY A 46 -7.07 8.53 -5.88
CA GLY A 46 -6.45 7.75 -4.83
C GLY A 46 -6.70 6.26 -4.95
N TYR A 47 -5.96 5.53 -4.12
CA TYR A 47 -6.04 4.09 -3.98
C TYR A 47 -6.31 3.76 -2.52
N THR A 48 -7.08 2.70 -2.31
CA THR A 48 -7.32 2.14 -0.99
C THR A 48 -6.64 0.78 -0.95
N VAL A 49 -5.86 0.52 0.08
CA VAL A 49 -5.14 -0.76 0.21
C VAL A 49 -5.69 -1.53 1.40
N PHE A 50 -6.05 -2.77 1.14
CA PHE A 50 -6.58 -3.70 2.12
C PHE A 50 -5.56 -4.81 2.39
N ASP A 51 -5.55 -5.30 3.62
CA ASP A 51 -4.76 -6.48 3.98
C ASP A 51 -5.44 -7.78 3.50
N ALA A 52 -4.83 -8.93 3.82
CA ALA A 52 -5.35 -10.24 3.49
C ALA A 52 -6.67 -10.59 4.22
N ARG A 53 -7.00 -9.89 5.30
CA ARG A 53 -8.24 -10.07 6.09
C ARG A 53 -9.38 -9.21 5.54
N GLY A 54 -9.07 -8.25 4.66
CA GLY A 54 -10.01 -7.28 4.13
C GLY A 54 -10.10 -6.01 4.98
N ASP A 55 -9.24 -5.85 5.97
CA ASP A 55 -9.15 -4.65 6.78
C ASP A 55 -8.43 -3.55 5.99
N LEU A 56 -8.84 -2.29 6.19
CA LEU A 56 -8.16 -1.15 5.60
C LEU A 56 -6.74 -1.07 6.18
N ALA A 57 -5.73 -1.23 5.33
CA ALA A 57 -4.33 -1.10 5.73
C ALA A 57 -3.86 0.36 5.64
N TYR A 58 -4.10 0.99 4.49
CA TYR A 58 -3.79 2.41 4.27
C TYR A 58 -4.57 2.97 3.09
N ARG A 59 -4.67 4.30 3.05
CA ARG A 59 -5.17 5.06 1.90
C ARG A 59 -4.01 5.81 1.26
N ALA A 60 -4.04 5.96 -0.06
CA ALA A 60 -3.07 6.72 -0.82
C ALA A 60 -3.83 7.71 -1.68
N ASP A 61 -3.92 8.97 -1.24
CA ASP A 61 -4.77 9.98 -1.86
C ASP A 61 -3.93 11.13 -2.43
N SER A 62 -4.24 11.54 -3.66
CA SER A 62 -3.68 12.73 -4.29
C SER A 62 -4.72 13.86 -4.25
N TYR A 63 -4.42 14.90 -3.49
CA TYR A 63 -5.32 16.03 -3.21
C TYR A 63 -5.11 17.21 -4.16
N ASP A 64 -3.87 17.51 -4.53
CA ASP A 64 -3.50 18.71 -5.30
C ASP A 64 -2.54 18.32 -6.44
N ALA A 65 -3.13 17.94 -7.57
CA ALA A 65 -2.46 17.47 -8.78
C ALA A 65 -1.58 16.21 -8.63
N GLU A 66 -1.27 15.56 -9.76
CA GLU A 66 -0.53 14.28 -9.87
C GLU A 66 0.95 14.33 -9.37
N ALA A 67 1.32 15.35 -8.61
CA ALA A 67 2.65 15.54 -8.08
C ALA A 67 2.78 15.14 -6.62
N GLU A 68 1.69 15.01 -5.87
CA GLU A 68 1.73 14.69 -4.45
C GLU A 68 0.71 13.61 -4.07
N VAL A 69 1.17 12.64 -3.28
CA VAL A 69 0.36 11.53 -2.76
C VAL A 69 0.58 11.45 -1.25
N VAL A 70 -0.50 11.47 -0.49
CA VAL A 70 -0.49 11.31 0.96
C VAL A 70 -0.91 9.89 1.29
N LEU A 71 -0.05 9.18 2.00
CA LEU A 71 -0.32 7.88 2.58
C LEU A 71 -0.94 8.11 3.97
N MET A 72 -2.16 7.65 4.17
CA MET A 72 -2.88 7.78 5.43
C MET A 72 -3.11 6.42 6.08
N ASP A 73 -3.07 6.41 7.40
CA ASP A 73 -3.48 5.26 8.20
C ASP A 73 -5.01 5.03 8.13
N PRO A 74 -5.53 3.93 8.70
CA PRO A 74 -6.97 3.66 8.71
C PRO A 74 -7.79 4.67 9.53
N ALA A 75 -7.17 5.37 10.48
CA ALA A 75 -7.79 6.47 11.23
C ALA A 75 -7.82 7.79 10.43
N GLY A 76 -7.21 7.82 9.25
CA GLY A 76 -7.13 8.97 8.37
C GLY A 76 -6.01 9.95 8.70
N ARG A 77 -5.04 9.58 9.55
CA ARG A 77 -3.88 10.40 9.86
C ARG A 77 -2.81 10.22 8.77
N PRO A 78 -2.15 11.29 8.32
CA PRO A 78 -1.07 11.17 7.34
C PRO A 78 0.11 10.43 7.99
N ALA A 79 0.51 9.31 7.40
CA ALA A 79 1.71 8.59 7.80
C ALA A 79 2.93 9.12 7.01
N PHE A 80 2.76 9.30 5.70
CA PHE A 80 3.81 9.78 4.80
C PHE A 80 3.24 10.61 3.66
N THR A 81 4.03 11.53 3.16
CA THR A 81 3.73 12.28 1.94
C THR A 81 4.83 12.04 0.92
N VAL A 82 4.44 11.59 -0.27
CA VAL A 82 5.33 11.33 -1.40
C VAL A 82 5.11 12.43 -2.44
N ARG A 83 6.17 13.19 -2.73
CA ARG A 83 6.12 14.31 -3.67
C ARG A 83 7.06 14.11 -4.84
N ARG A 84 6.53 14.17 -6.05
CA ARG A 84 7.26 14.19 -7.31
C ARG A 84 7.74 15.61 -7.62
N ARG A 85 9.05 15.79 -7.69
CA ARG A 85 9.70 17.04 -8.08
C ARG A 85 10.43 16.85 -9.40
N ARG A 86 9.99 17.55 -10.45
CA ARG A 86 10.65 17.56 -11.75
C ARG A 86 11.60 18.75 -11.80
N LEU A 87 12.91 18.48 -11.84
CA LEU A 87 13.93 19.51 -11.96
C LEU A 87 14.41 19.55 -13.41
N SER A 88 14.32 20.71 -14.06
CA SER A 88 14.52 20.87 -15.51
C SER A 88 15.87 20.38 -16.06
N LEU A 89 16.86 20.13 -15.19
CA LEU A 89 18.21 19.67 -15.55
C LEU A 89 18.64 18.37 -14.86
N SER A 90 17.89 17.88 -13.87
CA SER A 90 18.33 16.78 -12.98
C SER A 90 17.40 15.57 -12.96
N GLY A 91 16.38 15.55 -13.83
CA GLY A 91 15.42 14.46 -13.94
C GLY A 91 14.26 14.54 -12.95
N GLU A 92 13.58 13.42 -12.76
CA GLU A 92 12.49 13.28 -11.79
C GLU A 92 13.02 12.78 -10.45
N GLN A 93 12.68 13.51 -9.39
CA GLN A 93 13.00 13.11 -8.02
C GLN A 93 11.72 12.86 -7.24
N TRP A 94 11.75 11.83 -6.38
CA TRP A 94 10.69 11.54 -5.43
C TRP A 94 11.20 11.84 -4.02
N LEU A 95 10.47 12.68 -3.31
CA LEU A 95 10.75 13.06 -1.93
C LEU A 95 9.71 12.43 -1.03
N ILE A 96 10.14 11.88 0.10
CA ILE A 96 9.25 11.27 1.10
C ILE A 96 9.38 12.08 2.39
N TYR A 97 8.25 12.54 2.90
CA TYR A 97 8.13 13.28 4.15
C TYR A 97 7.34 12.44 5.14
N ALA A 98 7.70 12.49 6.42
CA ALA A 98 6.86 11.95 7.49
C ALA A 98 5.58 12.79 7.61
N GLY A 99 4.46 12.16 7.93
CA GLY A 99 3.23 12.87 8.28
C GLY A 99 3.32 13.57 9.63
N GLU A 100 2.43 14.56 9.83
CA GLU A 100 2.24 15.27 11.10
C GLU A 100 1.27 14.55 12.04
#